data_AF-A0A7W1NTQ8-F1
#
_entry.id   AF-A0A7W1NTQ8-F1
#
_cell.length_a   1.000
_cell.length_b   1.000
_cell.length_c   1.000
_cell.angle_alpha   90.00
_cell.angle_beta   90.00
_cell.angle_gamma   90.00
#
_symmetry.space_group_name_H-M   'P 1'
#
loop_
_entity.id
_entity.type
_entity.pdbx_description
1 polymer ?
#
loop_
_entity_poly.entity_id
_entity_poly.type
_entity_poly.pdbx_seq_one_letter_code
_entity_poly.pdbx_strand_id
1 'polypeptide(L)'
;MERSKRSVFAGFFVITLLVIILTGVACSVLESSCQAKFETNLPIYPDASLVSKDGKFLQYRQATYYTPASTDNVKDWYNKAIYVALSESVAKTGKSGSVWQGDWDVQAASQGGSTISLSRNCG
;
A
#
# COMPACT_ATOMS: atom_id res chain seq x y z
N MET A 1 -24.44 -14.42 47.78
CA MET A 1 -23.13 -14.12 47.16
C MET A 1 -23.14 -14.17 45.62
N GLU A 2 -24.23 -14.55 44.94
CA GLU A 2 -24.25 -14.70 43.47
C GLU A 2 -24.48 -13.42 42.65
N ARG A 3 -25.17 -12.40 43.19
CA ARG A 3 -25.42 -11.14 42.46
C ARG A 3 -24.13 -10.35 42.14
N SER A 4 -23.10 -10.47 42.98
CA SER A 4 -21.81 -9.81 42.78
C SER A 4 -21.02 -10.39 41.59
N LYS A 5 -21.05 -11.72 41.41
CA LYS A 5 -20.32 -12.39 40.30
C LYS A 5 -20.90 -12.06 38.93
N ARG A 6 -22.24 -11.96 38.80
CA ARG A 6 -22.90 -11.57 37.52
C ARG A 6 -22.56 -10.15 37.08
N SER A 7 -22.42 -9.20 38.02
CA SER A 7 -22.05 -7.82 37.71
C SER A 7 -20.61 -7.70 37.19
N VAL A 8 -19.67 -8.46 37.77
CA VAL A 8 -18.27 -8.48 37.32
C VAL A 8 -18.13 -9.12 35.94
N PHE A 9 -18.82 -10.24 35.68
CA PHE A 9 -18.82 -10.88 34.36
C PHE A 9 -19.46 -10.00 33.27
N ALA A 10 -20.54 -9.29 33.60
CA ALA A 10 -21.16 -8.35 32.68
C ALA A 10 -20.22 -7.17 32.36
N GLY A 11 -19.53 -6.62 33.36
CA GLY A 11 -18.52 -5.57 33.16
C GLY A 11 -17.34 -6.03 32.29
N PHE A 12 -16.84 -7.24 32.53
CA PHE A 12 -15.77 -7.82 31.71
C PHE A 12 -16.21 -7.98 30.25
N PHE A 13 -17.40 -8.53 30.00
CA PHE A 13 -17.92 -8.72 28.64
C PHE A 13 -18.06 -7.40 27.89
N VAL A 14 -18.55 -6.34 28.54
CA VAL A 14 -18.66 -5.00 27.96
C VAL A 14 -17.30 -4.42 27.62
N ILE A 15 -16.29 -4.57 28.49
CA ILE A 15 -14.92 -4.11 28.23
C ILE A 15 -14.31 -4.88 27.05
N THR A 16 -14.47 -6.20 27.00
CA THR A 16 -13.98 -7.01 25.88
C THR A 16 -14.62 -6.58 24.56
N LEU A 17 -15.92 -6.32 24.54
CA LEU A 17 -16.64 -5.83 23.37
C LEU A 17 -16.11 -4.46 22.92
N LEU A 18 -15.87 -3.54 23.86
CA LEU A 18 -15.29 -2.23 23.58
C LEU A 18 -13.88 -2.35 22.98
N VAL A 19 -13.03 -3.23 23.52
CA VAL A 19 -11.69 -3.47 22.97
C VAL A 19 -11.77 -4.01 21.55
N ILE A 20 -12.64 -4.99 21.28
CA ILE A 20 -12.84 -5.55 19.94
C ILE A 20 -13.27 -4.45 18.95
N ILE A 21 -14.21 -3.60 19.34
CA ILE A 21 -14.69 -2.49 18.49
C ILE A 21 -13.55 -1.50 18.24
N LEU A 22 -12.84 -1.07 19.28
CA LEU A 22 -11.74 -0.10 19.14
C LEU A 22 -10.60 -0.64 18.28
N THR A 23 -10.22 -1.90 18.47
CA THR A 23 -9.20 -2.56 17.62
C THR A 23 -9.69 -2.68 16.17
N GLY A 24 -10.96 -3.02 15.95
CA GLY A 24 -11.54 -3.07 14.60
C GLY A 24 -11.54 -1.72 13.89
N VAL A 25 -11.87 -0.64 14.61
CA VAL A 25 -11.82 0.74 14.08
C VAL A 25 -10.39 1.13 13.76
N ALA A 26 -9.43 0.86 14.67
CA ALA A 26 -8.02 1.16 14.43
C ALA A 26 -7.47 0.43 13.19
N CYS A 27 -7.80 -0.85 13.01
CA CYS A 27 -7.44 -1.61 11.81
C CYS A 27 -8.03 -0.99 10.54
N SER A 28 -9.31 -0.59 10.57
CA SER A 28 -9.99 0.03 9.42
C SER A 28 -9.38 1.37 9.02
N VAL A 29 -8.97 2.19 9.99
CA VAL A 29 -8.32 3.49 9.74
C VAL A 29 -6.92 3.31 9.15
N LEU A 30 -6.15 2.34 9.66
CA LEU A 30 -4.83 2.03 9.11
C LEU A 30 -4.93 1.49 7.68
N GLU A 31 -5.92 0.64 7.41
CA GLU A 31 -6.13 0.06 6.08
C GLU A 31 -6.56 1.10 5.04
N SER A 32 -7.52 1.96 5.39
CA SER A 32 -7.98 3.05 4.50
C SER A 32 -6.89 4.07 4.22
N SER A 33 -6.11 4.46 5.24
CA SER A 33 -4.96 5.36 5.07
C SER A 33 -3.88 4.76 4.17
N CYS A 34 -3.62 3.47 4.31
CA CYS A 34 -2.69 2.74 3.44
C CYS A 34 -3.17 2.73 1.99
N GLN A 35 -4.44 2.39 1.77
CA GLN A 35 -5.02 2.38 0.43
C GLN A 35 -4.97 3.77 -0.22
N ALA A 36 -5.34 4.82 0.51
CA ALA A 36 -5.27 6.19 0.02
C ALA A 36 -3.85 6.58 -0.37
N LYS A 37 -2.85 6.27 0.48
CA LYS A 37 -1.44 6.55 0.17
C LYS A 37 -0.92 5.75 -1.03
N PHE A 38 -1.35 4.49 -1.16
CA PHE A 38 -1.02 3.64 -2.29
C PHE A 38 -1.55 4.28 -3.58
N GLU A 39 -2.85 4.54 -3.66
CA GLU A 39 -3.50 5.08 -4.87
C GLU A 39 -2.99 6.47 -5.26
N THR A 40 -2.72 7.35 -4.29
CA THR A 40 -2.35 8.75 -4.57
C THR A 40 -0.89 8.95 -4.95
N ASN A 41 0.02 8.05 -4.56
CA ASN A 41 1.46 8.27 -4.74
C ASN A 41 2.11 7.30 -5.72
N LEU A 42 1.38 6.36 -6.33
CA LEU A 42 1.95 5.40 -7.27
C LEU A 42 2.41 6.11 -8.55
N PRO A 43 3.71 6.07 -8.89
CA PRO A 43 4.15 6.49 -10.21
C PRO A 43 3.69 5.43 -11.22
N ILE A 44 2.58 5.67 -11.90
CA ILE A 44 2.06 4.78 -12.94
C ILE A 44 2.70 5.20 -14.27
N TYR A 45 3.30 4.24 -14.98
CA TYR A 45 3.86 4.49 -16.31
C TYR A 45 2.76 4.98 -17.28
N PRO A 46 3.04 5.97 -18.15
CA PRO A 46 2.05 6.48 -19.11
C PRO A 46 1.44 5.36 -19.97
N ASP A 47 0.13 5.45 -20.20
CA ASP A 47 -0.62 4.47 -21.01
C ASP A 47 -0.66 3.04 -20.44
N ALA A 48 -0.21 2.83 -19.20
CA ALA A 48 -0.33 1.54 -18.54
C ALA A 48 -1.78 1.29 -18.09
N SER A 49 -2.35 0.14 -18.48
CA SER A 49 -3.70 -0.28 -18.10
C SER A 49 -3.66 -1.20 -16.89
N LEU A 50 -4.61 -1.05 -15.97
CA LEU A 50 -4.71 -1.91 -14.79
C LEU A 50 -5.15 -3.32 -15.21
N VAL A 51 -4.34 -4.32 -14.87
CA VAL A 51 -4.62 -5.74 -15.10
C VAL A 51 -5.24 -6.37 -13.86
N SER A 52 -4.60 -6.14 -12.70
CA SER A 52 -5.06 -6.67 -11.42
C SER A 52 -4.77 -5.69 -10.30
N LYS A 53 -5.59 -5.72 -9.25
CA LYS A 53 -5.39 -4.98 -8.02
C LYS A 53 -5.72 -5.91 -6.85
N ASP A 54 -4.68 -6.38 -6.18
CA ASP A 54 -4.80 -7.31 -5.06
C ASP A 54 -4.52 -6.60 -3.74
N GLY A 55 -5.44 -6.73 -2.79
CA GLY A 55 -5.18 -6.46 -1.38
C GLY A 55 -4.67 -7.74 -0.72
N LYS A 56 -3.38 -8.08 -0.89
CA LYS A 56 -2.91 -9.44 -0.56
C LYS A 56 -3.00 -9.80 0.92
N PHE A 57 -2.77 -8.87 1.85
CA PHE A 57 -2.96 -9.04 3.29
C PHE A 57 -2.63 -7.72 4.02
N LEU A 58 -3.06 -7.55 5.29
CA LEU A 58 -2.74 -6.43 6.21
C LEU A 58 -1.60 -5.49 5.77
N GLN A 59 -1.95 -4.24 5.44
CA GLN A 59 -1.01 -3.15 5.04
C GLN A 59 -0.17 -3.38 3.77
N TYR A 60 -0.26 -4.55 3.13
CA TYR A 60 0.37 -4.82 1.85
C TYR A 60 -0.64 -4.67 0.71
N ARG A 61 -0.30 -3.83 -0.26
CA ARG A 61 -1.08 -3.59 -1.48
C ARG A 61 -0.24 -3.90 -2.70
N GLN A 62 -0.86 -4.55 -3.68
CA GLN A 62 -0.23 -4.79 -4.97
C GLN A 62 -1.19 -4.43 -6.11
N ALA A 63 -0.66 -3.79 -7.14
CA ALA A 63 -1.36 -3.51 -8.38
C ALA A 63 -0.46 -3.90 -9.54
N THR A 64 -1.03 -4.61 -10.50
CA THR A 64 -0.35 -5.05 -11.71
C THR A 64 -0.94 -4.31 -12.90
N TYR A 65 -0.07 -3.67 -13.68
CA TYR A 65 -0.41 -2.94 -14.89
C TYR A 65 0.23 -3.59 -16.11
N TYR A 66 -0.32 -3.29 -17.28
CA TYR A 66 0.20 -3.70 -18.57
C TYR A 66 0.46 -2.47 -19.43
N THR A 67 1.55 -2.48 -20.19
CA THR A 67 1.84 -1.45 -21.19
C THR A 67 2.43 -2.11 -22.44
N PRO A 68 2.15 -1.61 -23.66
CA PRO A 68 2.80 -2.10 -24.87
C PRO A 68 4.28 -1.71 -24.96
N ALA A 69 4.78 -0.83 -24.08
CA ALA A 69 6.17 -0.40 -24.07
C ALA A 69 7.14 -1.55 -23.70
N SER A 70 8.38 -1.45 -24.19
CA SER A 70 9.45 -2.40 -23.86
C SER A 70 9.84 -2.30 -22.39
N THR A 71 10.32 -3.41 -21.83
CA THR A 71 10.71 -3.49 -20.41
C THR A 71 11.80 -2.49 -20.06
N ASP A 72 12.76 -2.27 -20.95
CA ASP A 72 13.86 -1.33 -20.74
C ASP A 72 13.36 0.12 -20.67
N ASN A 73 12.44 0.51 -21.57
CA ASN A 73 11.87 1.86 -21.56
C ASN A 73 11.11 2.14 -20.26
N VAL A 74 10.35 1.15 -19.78
CA VAL A 74 9.57 1.26 -18.54
C VAL A 74 10.51 1.34 -17.33
N LYS A 75 11.54 0.50 -17.26
CA LYS A 75 12.55 0.55 -16.20
C LYS A 75 13.28 1.88 -16.15
N ASP A 76 13.70 2.40 -17.30
CA ASP A 76 14.36 3.70 -17.42
C ASP A 76 13.46 4.84 -16.95
N TRP A 77 12.17 4.77 -17.25
CA TRP A 77 11.19 5.74 -16.76
C TRP A 77 11.06 5.70 -15.24
N TYR A 78 10.92 4.50 -14.64
CA TYR A 78 10.84 4.36 -13.18
C TYR A 78 12.10 4.87 -12.48
N ASN A 79 13.29 4.56 -13.01
CA ASN A 79 14.56 5.04 -12.49
C ASN A 79 14.63 6.58 -12.50
N LYS A 80 14.19 7.22 -13.59
CA LYS A 80 14.12 8.68 -13.70
C LYS A 80 13.09 9.28 -12.74
N ALA A 81 11.89 8.70 -12.66
CA ALA A 81 10.82 9.19 -11.79
C ALA A 81 11.22 9.12 -10.31
N ILE A 82 11.88 8.04 -9.89
CA ILE A 82 12.41 7.87 -8.52
C ILE A 82 13.50 8.89 -8.23
N TYR A 83 14.43 9.10 -9.16
CA TYR A 83 15.49 10.09 -8.99
C TYR A 83 14.91 11.51 -8.83
N VAL A 84 13.93 11.88 -9.66
CA VAL A 84 13.23 13.17 -9.56
C VAL A 84 12.54 13.28 -8.20
N ALA A 85 11.73 12.30 -7.80
CA ALA A 85 11.04 12.31 -6.50
C ALA A 85 12.01 12.39 -5.30
N LEU A 86 13.15 11.70 -5.37
CA LEU A 86 14.18 11.74 -4.34
C LEU A 86 14.83 13.13 -4.26
N SER A 87 15.21 13.69 -5.41
CA SER A 87 15.82 15.03 -5.48
C SER A 87 14.87 16.12 -4.96
N GLU A 88 13.57 16.05 -5.28
CA GLU A 88 12.56 16.96 -4.74
C GLU A 88 12.35 16.80 -3.23
N SER A 89 12.35 15.55 -2.74
CA SER A 89 12.19 15.26 -1.30
C SER A 89 13.37 15.81 -0.50
N VAL A 90 14.60 15.60 -0.99
CA VAL A 90 15.82 16.14 -0.38
C VAL A 90 15.81 17.67 -0.42
N ALA A 91 15.42 18.28 -1.55
CA ALA A 91 15.34 19.73 -1.68
C ALA A 91 14.32 20.36 -0.71
N LYS A 92 13.17 19.70 -0.48
CA LYS A 92 12.10 20.22 0.39
C LYS A 92 12.34 19.98 1.88
N THR A 93 12.93 18.84 2.24
CA THR A 93 12.95 18.36 3.65
C THR A 93 14.35 18.12 4.20
N GLY A 94 15.40 18.20 3.37
CA GLY A 94 16.78 17.87 3.74
C GLY A 94 17.00 16.38 4.02
N LYS A 95 16.00 15.52 3.77
CA LYS A 95 16.05 14.07 4.00
C LYS A 95 15.70 13.34 2.71
N SER A 96 16.38 12.23 2.45
CA SER A 96 15.93 11.24 1.48
C SER A 96 14.71 10.53 2.07
N GLY A 97 13.51 11.01 1.78
CA GLY A 97 12.28 10.33 2.21
C GLY A 97 12.22 8.89 1.68
N SER A 98 11.25 8.10 2.16
CA SER A 98 10.95 6.78 1.61
C SER A 98 10.36 6.94 0.19
N VAL A 99 11.22 7.11 -0.80
CA VAL A 99 10.84 7.01 -2.20
C VAL A 99 10.68 5.52 -2.52
N TRP A 100 9.78 5.18 -3.45
CA TRP A 100 9.38 3.84 -3.90
C TRP A 100 10.52 2.91 -4.37
N GLN A 101 11.51 2.66 -3.52
CA GLN A 101 12.68 1.84 -3.79
C GLN A 101 12.34 0.38 -3.48
N GLY A 102 12.28 -0.46 -4.51
CA GLY A 102 11.92 -1.88 -4.37
C GLY A 102 10.42 -2.17 -4.34
N ASP A 103 9.59 -1.14 -4.50
CA ASP A 103 8.12 -1.24 -4.54
C ASP A 103 7.58 -1.49 -5.97
N TRP A 104 8.46 -1.76 -6.93
CA TRP A 104 8.08 -1.97 -8.33
C TRP A 104 8.93 -3.07 -8.97
N ASP A 105 8.30 -3.82 -9.87
CA ASP A 105 8.93 -4.86 -10.67
C ASP A 105 8.38 -4.80 -12.09
N VAL A 106 9.25 -4.93 -13.10
CA VAL A 106 8.88 -4.85 -14.51
C VAL A 106 9.38 -6.09 -15.23
N GLN A 107 8.44 -6.85 -15.78
CA GLN A 107 8.68 -8.09 -16.50
C GLN A 107 8.13 -8.01 -17.92
N ALA A 108 8.69 -8.79 -18.83
CA ALA A 108 8.15 -8.92 -20.19
C ALA A 108 6.78 -9.62 -20.13
N ALA A 109 5.79 -9.06 -20.82
CA ALA A 109 4.46 -9.67 -20.90
C ALA A 109 4.44 -10.78 -21.97
N SER A 110 3.68 -11.86 -21.73
CA SER A 110 3.56 -13.00 -22.66
C SER A 110 2.98 -12.63 -24.02
N GLN A 111 2.17 -11.57 -24.07
CA GLN A 111 1.51 -11.03 -25.26
C GLN A 111 2.32 -9.91 -25.95
N GLY A 112 3.58 -9.72 -25.56
CA GLY A 112 4.40 -8.57 -25.96
C GLY A 112 4.18 -7.36 -25.05
N GLY A 113 5.14 -6.44 -25.02
CA GLY A 113 5.14 -5.30 -24.08
C GLY A 113 5.66 -5.70 -22.69
N SER A 114 5.16 -5.01 -21.65
CA SER A 114 5.62 -5.15 -20.28
C SER A 114 4.48 -5.22 -19.27
N THR A 115 4.69 -6.02 -18.23
CA THR A 115 3.87 -6.07 -17.03
C THR A 115 4.61 -5.37 -15.90
N ILE A 116 3.91 -4.46 -15.21
CA ILE A 116 4.44 -3.66 -14.12
C ILE A 116 3.72 -4.09 -12.85
N SER A 117 4.43 -4.64 -11.89
CA SER A 117 3.92 -4.96 -10.57
C SER A 117 4.36 -3.89 -9.58
N LEU A 118 3.42 -3.13 -9.04
CA LEU A 118 3.66 -2.14 -8.00
C LEU A 118 3.16 -2.71 -6.68
N SER A 119 4.03 -2.80 -5.68
CA SER A 119 3.70 -3.30 -4.36
C SER A 119 4.20 -2.37 -3.28
N ARG A 120 3.41 -2.12 -2.25
CA ARG A 120 3.85 -1.32 -1.10
C ARG A 120 3.42 -1.96 0.19
N ASN A 121 4.33 -1.92 1.16
CA ASN A 121 3.99 -2.10 2.56
C ASN A 121 3.75 -0.73 3.22
N CYS A 122 2.61 -0.58 3.89
CA CYS A 122 2.23 0.64 4.60
C CYS A 122 2.60 0.62 6.09
N GLY A 123 3.32 -0.41 6.55
CA GLY A 123 3.81 -0.56 7.92
C GLY A 123 4.98 0.33 8.29
#